data_AF-B9XQG4-F1
#
_entry.id   AF-B9XQG4-F1
#
_cell.length_a   1.000
_cell.length_b   1.000
_cell.length_c   1.000
_cell.angle_alpha   90.00
_cell.angle_beta   90.00
_cell.angle_gamma   90.00
#
_symmetry.space_group_name_H-M   'P 1'
#
loop_
_entity.id
_entity.type
_entity.pdbx_description
1 polymer ?
#
loop_
_entity_poly.entity_id
_entity_poly.type
_entity_poly.pdbx_seq_one_letter_code
_entity_poly.pdbx_strand_id
1 'polypeptide(L)'
;MSDAVHLANTNSPGFRAANRHAHTMKKRVRIGLAILVAALVAGFGWQLLHQKEPSYQGRYLSDWLEEVWYLDGGVDPEAEKAVRQIGTNAIPYLLKLAITRDSALKAKVTAILPEKWFVSYATRSAHNHFSAAFGFDALGSAAEPAVPTLIGLLDDKDDDIRKTATRSLGSIGPEAQNAIPGLIRHLSDPNQDVRVCSAEALNNIPPKSVEEVPALLQVLNSPPTELFIADPGD
;
A
#
# COMPACT_ATOMS: atom_id res chain seq x y z
N MET A 1 32.50 -71.77 30.19
CA MET A 1 32.58 -70.67 31.19
C MET A 1 34.06 -70.39 31.36
N SER A 2 34.64 -69.27 30.94
CA SER A 2 34.10 -67.92 31.01
C SER A 2 34.74 -67.03 29.94
N ASP A 3 33.90 -66.19 29.33
CA ASP A 3 34.21 -65.25 28.26
C ASP A 3 35.28 -64.22 28.65
N ALA A 4 36.41 -64.23 27.95
CA ALA A 4 37.39 -63.15 27.97
C ALA A 4 36.97 -62.09 26.95
N VAL A 5 35.95 -61.30 27.31
CA VAL A 5 35.56 -60.11 26.55
C VAL A 5 36.66 -59.06 26.71
N HIS A 6 37.40 -58.82 25.63
CA HIS A 6 38.26 -57.66 25.42
C HIS A 6 37.43 -56.37 25.63
N LEU A 7 37.40 -55.86 26.86
CA LEU A 7 36.83 -54.55 27.17
C LEU A 7 37.76 -53.47 26.60
N ALA A 8 37.43 -52.94 25.43
CA ALA A 8 38.05 -51.75 24.89
C ALA A 8 38.01 -50.65 25.97
N ASN A 9 39.17 -50.16 26.40
CA ASN A 9 39.28 -49.17 27.46
C ASN A 9 38.76 -47.80 26.97
N THR A 10 37.46 -47.59 27.16
CA THR A 10 36.70 -46.38 26.81
C THR A 10 37.13 -45.14 27.60
N ASN A 11 38.00 -45.30 28.62
CA ASN A 11 38.54 -44.22 29.44
C ASN A 11 39.90 -43.69 28.96
N SER A 12 40.46 -44.23 27.87
CA SER A 12 41.71 -43.70 27.31
C SER A 12 41.55 -42.24 26.83
N PRO A 13 42.53 -41.35 27.08
CA PRO A 13 42.46 -39.93 26.71
C PRO A 13 42.18 -39.70 25.21
N GLY A 14 42.75 -40.56 24.36
CA GLY A 14 42.53 -40.55 22.91
C GLY A 14 41.10 -40.89 22.51
N PHE A 15 40.47 -41.90 23.13
CA PHE A 15 39.08 -42.26 22.87
C PHE A 15 38.11 -41.17 23.33
N ARG A 16 38.35 -40.56 24.50
CA ARG A 16 37.56 -39.43 25.00
C ARG A 16 37.68 -38.18 24.13
N ALA A 17 38.87 -37.88 23.61
CA ALA A 17 39.10 -36.77 22.70
C ALA A 17 38.38 -36.98 21.36
N ALA A 18 38.49 -38.17 20.77
CA ALA A 18 37.81 -38.54 19.52
C ALA A 18 36.28 -38.50 19.66
N ASN A 19 35.72 -39.02 20.77
CA ASN A 19 34.28 -38.98 21.00
C ASN A 19 33.75 -37.57 21.25
N ARG A 20 34.51 -36.72 21.97
CA ARG A 20 34.16 -35.28 22.12
C ARG A 20 34.19 -34.56 20.78
N HIS A 21 35.21 -34.80 19.94
CA HIS A 21 35.28 -34.25 18.59
C HIS A 21 34.10 -34.70 17.72
N ALA A 22 33.79 -36.00 17.69
CA ALA A 22 32.64 -36.53 16.95
C ALA A 22 31.30 -35.95 17.44
N HIS A 23 31.14 -35.73 18.74
CA HIS A 23 29.94 -35.13 19.31
C HIS A 23 29.81 -33.62 18.96
N THR A 24 30.92 -32.88 19.04
CA THR A 24 30.95 -31.45 18.63
C THR A 24 30.71 -31.27 17.12
N MET A 25 31.22 -32.18 16.28
CA MET A 25 30.94 -32.22 14.84
C MET A 25 29.46 -32.44 14.55
N LYS A 26 28.83 -33.45 15.18
CA LYS A 26 27.38 -33.72 15.01
C LYS A 26 26.51 -32.56 15.49
N LYS A 27 26.92 -31.87 16.57
CA LYS A 27 26.22 -30.66 17.06
C LYS A 27 26.31 -29.50 16.07
N ARG A 28 27.49 -29.24 15.50
CA ARG A 28 27.70 -28.19 14.48
C ARG A 28 26.90 -28.46 13.20
N VAL A 29 26.87 -29.70 12.73
CA VAL A 29 26.07 -30.10 11.56
C VAL A 29 24.57 -29.90 11.80
N ARG A 30 24.06 -30.28 12.98
CA ARG A 30 22.64 -30.06 13.35
C ARG A 30 22.27 -28.58 13.43
N ILE A 31 23.16 -27.75 13.99
CA ILE A 31 22.96 -26.29 14.04
C ILE A 31 22.95 -25.71 12.62
N GLY A 32 23.88 -26.12 11.77
CA GLY A 32 23.92 -25.68 10.37
C GLY A 32 22.64 -26.07 9.60
N LEU A 33 22.14 -27.29 9.80
CA LEU A 33 20.90 -27.75 9.18
C LEU A 33 19.67 -26.97 9.69
N ALA A 34 19.61 -26.66 10.98
CA ALA A 34 18.52 -25.86 11.56
C ALA A 34 18.51 -24.42 11.01
N ILE A 35 19.69 -23.80 10.86
CA ILE A 35 19.82 -22.47 10.24
C ILE A 35 19.38 -22.51 8.77
N LEU A 36 19.77 -23.54 8.02
CA LEU A 36 19.36 -23.71 6.62
C LEU A 36 17.84 -23.84 6.50
N VAL A 37 17.20 -24.65 7.34
CA VAL A 37 15.75 -24.81 7.35
C VAL A 37 15.06 -23.50 7.75
N ALA A 38 15.56 -22.80 8.76
CA ALA A 38 15.03 -21.50 9.16
C ALA A 38 15.16 -20.46 8.03
N ALA A 39 16.28 -20.45 7.31
CA ALA A 39 16.48 -19.57 6.15
C ALA A 39 15.56 -19.92 4.98
N LEU A 40 15.30 -21.21 4.73
CA LEU A 40 14.34 -21.65 3.71
C LEU A 40 12.89 -21.29 4.09
N VAL A 41 12.50 -21.47 5.35
CA VAL A 41 11.17 -21.08 5.84
C VAL A 41 11.01 -19.57 5.83
N ALA A 42 12.05 -18.81 6.21
CA ALA A 42 12.05 -17.35 6.14
C ALA A 42 12.02 -16.86 4.69
N GLY A 43 12.78 -17.47 3.78
CA GLY A 43 12.78 -17.14 2.36
C GLY A 43 11.45 -17.50 1.66
N PHE A 44 10.88 -18.66 1.99
CA PHE A 44 9.57 -19.07 1.49
C PHE A 44 8.45 -18.22 2.08
N GLY A 45 8.53 -17.88 3.37
CA GLY A 45 7.63 -16.93 4.03
C GLY A 45 7.75 -15.54 3.42
N TRP A 46 8.96 -15.05 3.17
CA TRP A 46 9.22 -13.80 2.46
C TRP A 46 8.61 -13.82 1.06
N GLN A 47 8.71 -14.94 0.34
CA GLN A 47 8.16 -15.10 -1.01
C GLN A 47 6.63 -15.23 -1.05
N LEU A 48 6.02 -15.76 0.01
CA LEU A 48 4.56 -15.75 0.19
C LEU A 48 4.04 -14.37 0.63
N LEU A 49 4.84 -13.60 1.38
CA LEU A 49 4.50 -12.26 1.86
C LEU A 49 4.82 -11.16 0.84
N HIS A 50 5.76 -11.40 -0.08
CA HIS A 50 5.96 -10.58 -1.28
C HIS A 50 4.86 -10.91 -2.28
N GLN A 51 3.68 -10.33 -2.04
CA GLN A 51 2.54 -10.34 -2.96
C GLN A 51 3.06 -10.01 -4.36
N LYS A 52 3.15 -11.02 -5.23
CA LYS A 52 3.43 -10.82 -6.64
C LYS A 52 2.34 -9.92 -7.17
N GLU A 53 2.74 -8.91 -7.92
CA GLU A 53 1.81 -7.99 -8.56
C GLU A 53 0.68 -8.78 -9.23
N PRO A 54 -0.59 -8.46 -8.91
CA PRO A 54 -1.70 -9.22 -9.45
C PRO A 54 -1.70 -9.11 -10.98
N SER A 55 -2.10 -10.19 -11.65
CA SER A 55 -2.05 -10.30 -13.10
C SER A 55 -3.37 -10.81 -13.65
N TYR A 56 -3.75 -10.32 -14.82
CA TYR A 56 -4.90 -10.80 -15.57
C TYR A 56 -4.49 -11.07 -17.02
N GLN A 57 -4.85 -12.26 -17.54
CA GLN A 57 -4.49 -12.72 -18.89
C GLN A 57 -2.99 -12.66 -19.23
N GLY A 58 -2.12 -12.88 -18.24
CA GLY A 58 -0.67 -12.87 -18.42
C GLY A 58 -0.03 -11.47 -18.46
N ARG A 59 -0.81 -10.41 -18.24
CA ARG A 59 -0.34 -9.03 -18.06
C ARG A 59 -0.47 -8.62 -16.59
N TYR A 60 0.48 -7.82 -16.09
CA TYR A 60 0.43 -7.32 -14.72
C TYR A 60 -0.54 -6.16 -14.57
N LEU A 61 -0.99 -5.90 -13.34
CA LEU A 61 -1.84 -4.76 -13.03
C LEU A 61 -1.21 -3.42 -13.43
N SER A 62 0.11 -3.25 -13.27
CA SER A 62 0.87 -2.10 -13.82
C SER A 62 0.56 -1.86 -15.28
N ASP A 63 0.64 -2.92 -16.08
CA ASP A 63 0.60 -2.82 -17.54
C ASP A 63 -0.80 -2.41 -18.00
N TRP A 64 -1.84 -2.89 -17.30
CA TRP A 64 -3.21 -2.47 -17.52
C TRP A 64 -3.45 -1.01 -17.10
N LEU A 65 -2.78 -0.55 -16.05
CA LEU A 65 -2.93 0.82 -15.53
C LEU A 65 -2.09 1.87 -16.29
N GLU A 66 -1.00 1.47 -16.94
CA GLU A 66 -0.15 2.37 -17.75
C GLU A 66 -0.88 2.84 -19.03
N GLU A 67 -1.74 2.01 -19.61
CA GLU A 67 -2.46 2.32 -20.86
C GLU A 67 -3.57 3.38 -20.68
N VAL A 68 -4.07 3.57 -19.46
CA VAL A 68 -5.17 4.49 -19.17
C VAL A 68 -4.79 5.96 -19.44
N TRP A 69 -3.49 6.30 -19.42
CA TRP A 69 -3.01 7.66 -19.68
C TRP A 69 -2.84 7.99 -21.17
N TYR A 70 -2.77 6.98 -22.04
CA TYR A 70 -2.51 7.18 -23.48
C TYR A 70 -3.77 7.43 -24.31
N LEU A 71 -4.96 7.17 -23.77
CA LEU A 71 -6.22 7.35 -24.47
C LEU A 71 -6.71 8.79 -24.30
N ASP A 72 -6.84 9.48 -25.43
CA ASP A 72 -7.35 10.85 -25.59
C ASP A 72 -8.84 10.94 -25.21
N GLY A 73 -9.15 10.76 -23.92
CA GLY A 73 -10.48 10.97 -23.34
C GLY A 73 -11.34 9.73 -23.05
N GLY A 74 -10.77 8.52 -23.00
CA GLY A 74 -11.54 7.30 -22.71
C GLY A 74 -10.80 6.30 -21.82
N VAL A 75 -11.49 5.76 -20.81
CA VAL A 75 -11.04 4.60 -20.04
C VAL A 75 -11.05 3.37 -20.96
N ASP A 76 -9.96 2.60 -21.02
CA ASP A 76 -9.95 1.31 -21.72
C ASP A 76 -10.89 0.32 -21.01
N PRO A 77 -11.98 -0.15 -21.66
CA PRO A 77 -12.89 -1.12 -21.06
C PRO A 77 -12.21 -2.43 -20.65
N GLU A 78 -11.13 -2.83 -21.34
CA GLU A 78 -10.38 -4.05 -20.97
C GLU A 78 -9.51 -3.83 -19.74
N ALA A 79 -8.97 -2.62 -19.53
CA ALA A 79 -8.26 -2.28 -18.29
C ALA A 79 -9.20 -2.28 -17.09
N GLU A 80 -10.39 -1.69 -17.22
CA GLU A 80 -11.41 -1.71 -16.16
C GLU A 80 -11.82 -3.15 -15.82
N LYS A 81 -12.09 -3.96 -16.85
CA LYS A 81 -12.41 -5.38 -16.70
C LYS A 81 -11.28 -6.16 -16.05
N ALA A 82 -10.02 -5.90 -16.41
CA ALA A 82 -8.87 -6.53 -15.79
C ALA A 82 -8.82 -6.22 -14.28
N VAL A 83 -9.01 -4.96 -13.89
CA VAL A 83 -9.05 -4.56 -12.47
C VAL A 83 -10.21 -5.26 -11.75
N ARG A 84 -11.40 -5.28 -12.33
CA ARG A 84 -12.57 -5.98 -11.77
C ARG A 84 -12.33 -7.48 -11.59
N GLN A 85 -11.66 -8.13 -12.53
CA GLN A 85 -11.35 -9.56 -12.47
C GLN A 85 -10.23 -9.89 -11.48
N ILE A 86 -9.26 -8.98 -11.31
CA ILE A 86 -8.26 -9.07 -10.24
C ILE A 86 -8.93 -8.94 -8.86
N GLY A 87 -9.93 -8.06 -8.75
CA GLY A 87 -10.74 -7.87 -7.55
C GLY A 87 -9.92 -7.29 -6.38
N THR A 88 -10.24 -7.70 -5.16
CA THR A 88 -9.63 -7.16 -3.93
C THR A 88 -8.12 -7.35 -3.84
N ASN A 89 -7.54 -8.27 -4.64
CA ASN A 89 -6.09 -8.45 -4.74
C ASN A 89 -5.38 -7.23 -5.35
N ALA A 90 -6.10 -6.34 -6.05
CA ALA A 90 -5.56 -5.08 -6.57
C ALA A 90 -5.32 -4.06 -5.44
N ILE A 91 -6.06 -4.13 -4.34
CA ILE A 91 -6.08 -3.08 -3.29
C ILE A 91 -4.67 -2.74 -2.76
N PRO A 92 -3.80 -3.69 -2.39
CA PRO A 92 -2.47 -3.35 -1.88
C PRO A 92 -1.63 -2.57 -2.91
N TYR A 93 -1.78 -2.90 -4.19
CA TYR A 93 -1.07 -2.23 -5.27
C TYR A 93 -1.64 -0.83 -5.53
N LEU A 94 -2.95 -0.68 -5.56
CA LEU A 94 -3.61 0.62 -5.72
C LEU A 94 -3.29 1.57 -4.57
N LEU A 95 -3.26 1.08 -3.33
CA LEU A 95 -2.81 1.85 -2.17
C LEU A 95 -1.35 2.29 -2.30
N LYS A 96 -0.47 1.40 -2.79
CA LYS A 96 0.94 1.74 -3.06
C LYS A 96 1.05 2.86 -4.09
N LEU A 97 0.25 2.83 -5.15
CA LEU A 97 0.20 3.91 -6.14
C LEU A 97 -0.34 5.21 -5.52
N ALA A 98 -1.39 5.13 -4.71
CA ALA A 98 -2.03 6.28 -4.06
C ALA A 98 -1.08 7.07 -3.14
N ILE A 99 -0.09 6.41 -2.51
CA ILE A 99 0.88 7.06 -1.62
C ILE A 99 2.22 7.40 -2.30
N THR A 100 2.33 7.19 -3.62
CA THR A 100 3.60 7.41 -4.30
C THR A 100 3.93 8.88 -4.40
N ARG A 101 5.02 9.30 -3.76
CA ARG A 101 5.54 10.66 -3.86
C ARG A 101 6.62 10.78 -4.92
N ASP A 102 6.68 11.93 -5.58
CA ASP A 102 7.83 12.25 -6.40
C ASP A 102 9.08 12.44 -5.52
N SER A 103 10.22 11.99 -6.06
CA SER A 103 11.50 12.32 -5.44
C SER A 103 11.69 13.83 -5.49
N ALA A 104 11.91 14.46 -4.34
CA ALA A 104 12.23 15.89 -4.24
C ALA A 104 13.41 16.29 -5.14
N LEU A 105 14.33 15.37 -5.42
CA LEU A 105 15.42 15.58 -6.38
C LEU A 105 14.92 15.65 -7.83
N LYS A 106 14.01 14.76 -8.23
CA LYS A 106 13.40 14.79 -9.56
C LYS A 106 12.58 16.06 -9.77
N ALA A 107 11.80 16.47 -8.76
CA ALA A 107 11.05 17.72 -8.79
C ALA A 107 11.96 18.96 -8.89
N LYS A 108 13.11 18.96 -8.19
CA LYS A 108 14.11 20.03 -8.34
C LYS A 108 14.76 20.02 -9.72
N VAL A 109 15.01 18.85 -10.29
CA VAL A 109 15.58 18.72 -11.64
C VAL A 109 14.59 19.20 -12.70
N THR A 110 13.30 18.87 -12.59
CA THR A 110 12.27 19.37 -13.54
C THR A 110 12.08 20.88 -13.43
N ALA A 111 12.19 21.46 -12.24
CA ALA A 111 12.12 22.92 -12.06
C ALA A 111 13.27 23.70 -12.73
N ILE A 112 14.37 23.03 -13.07
CA ILE A 112 15.55 23.64 -13.72
C ILE A 112 15.55 23.39 -15.24
N LEU A 113 14.68 22.50 -15.75
CA LEU A 113 14.62 22.15 -17.16
C LEU A 113 13.71 23.13 -17.94
N PRO A 114 14.05 23.47 -19.21
CA PRO A 114 13.25 24.41 -20.00
C PRO A 114 11.87 23.85 -20.39
N GLU A 115 10.85 24.72 -20.42
CA GLU A 115 9.41 24.45 -20.69
C GLU A 115 9.14 23.46 -21.84
N LYS A 116 9.97 23.49 -22.87
CA LYS A 116 9.93 22.59 -24.03
C LYS A 116 9.89 21.09 -23.68
N TRP A 117 10.36 20.68 -22.50
CA TRP A 117 10.37 19.29 -22.04
C TRP A 117 9.23 18.95 -21.07
N PHE A 118 8.43 19.95 -20.63
CA PHE A 118 7.37 19.74 -19.63
C PHE A 118 6.23 18.86 -20.13
N VAL A 119 5.91 18.89 -21.42
CA VAL A 119 4.80 18.12 -22.02
C VAL A 119 5.01 16.60 -21.88
N SER A 120 6.25 16.15 -21.66
CA SER A 120 6.57 14.73 -21.45
C SER A 120 6.71 14.32 -19.98
N TYR A 121 6.61 15.25 -19.02
CA TYR A 121 6.89 15.03 -17.60
C TYR A 121 5.71 15.41 -16.70
N ALA A 122 4.49 15.02 -17.08
CA ALA A 122 3.48 14.72 -16.06
C ALA A 122 4.15 13.77 -15.07
N THR A 123 4.26 14.19 -13.80
CA THR A 123 5.15 13.51 -12.88
C THR A 123 4.72 12.07 -12.64
N ARG A 124 5.68 11.19 -12.29
CA ARG A 124 5.38 9.77 -12.06
C ARG A 124 4.36 9.59 -10.93
N SER A 125 4.34 10.50 -9.95
CA SER A 125 3.30 10.53 -8.92
C SER A 125 1.92 10.80 -9.52
N ALA A 126 1.75 11.81 -10.37
CA ALA A 126 0.46 12.15 -10.97
C ALA A 126 -0.13 10.97 -11.76
N HIS A 127 0.72 10.27 -12.51
CA HIS A 127 0.32 9.04 -13.20
C HIS A 127 -0.15 7.97 -12.20
N ASN A 128 0.64 7.67 -11.16
CA ASN A 128 0.29 6.68 -10.15
C ASN A 128 -0.99 7.05 -9.37
N HIS A 129 -1.16 8.32 -9.02
CA HIS A 129 -2.34 8.86 -8.35
C HIS A 129 -3.61 8.70 -9.19
N PHE A 130 -3.49 8.95 -10.49
CA PHE A 130 -4.58 8.73 -11.45
C PHE A 130 -4.90 7.24 -11.58
N SER A 131 -3.89 6.38 -11.79
CA SER A 131 -4.06 4.93 -11.88
C SER A 131 -4.65 4.33 -10.60
N ALA A 132 -4.29 4.85 -9.43
CA ALA A 132 -4.87 4.45 -8.15
C ALA A 132 -6.36 4.79 -8.09
N ALA A 133 -6.72 6.05 -8.37
CA ALA A 133 -8.11 6.49 -8.37
C ALA A 133 -8.95 5.70 -9.38
N PHE A 134 -8.41 5.47 -10.58
CA PHE A 134 -9.05 4.62 -11.59
C PHE A 134 -9.27 3.19 -11.09
N GLY A 135 -8.26 2.58 -10.49
CA GLY A 135 -8.40 1.22 -9.97
C GLY A 135 -9.45 1.10 -8.87
N PHE A 136 -9.53 2.10 -7.97
CA PHE A 136 -10.58 2.14 -6.95
C PHE A 136 -11.96 2.36 -7.55
N ASP A 137 -12.08 3.17 -8.60
CA ASP A 137 -13.31 3.35 -9.38
C ASP A 137 -13.78 2.06 -10.06
N ALA A 138 -12.86 1.34 -10.71
CA ALA A 138 -13.16 0.06 -11.33
C ALA A 138 -13.60 -1.00 -10.31
N LEU A 139 -13.03 -0.99 -9.11
CA LEU A 139 -13.44 -1.89 -8.02
C LEU A 139 -14.77 -1.49 -7.38
N GLY A 140 -15.06 -0.19 -7.28
CA GLY A 140 -16.23 0.35 -6.58
C GLY A 140 -16.33 -0.16 -5.14
N SER A 141 -17.52 -0.63 -4.75
CA SER A 141 -17.77 -1.16 -3.39
C SER A 141 -16.87 -2.34 -3.00
N ALA A 142 -16.34 -3.11 -3.95
CA ALA A 142 -15.40 -4.19 -3.65
C ALA A 142 -14.10 -3.67 -3.01
N ALA A 143 -13.79 -2.37 -3.14
CA ALA A 143 -12.67 -1.73 -2.47
C ALA A 143 -12.95 -1.25 -1.03
N GLU A 144 -14.08 -1.61 -0.41
CA GLU A 144 -14.35 -1.38 1.03
C GLU A 144 -13.14 -1.66 1.94
N PRO A 145 -12.35 -2.75 1.78
CA PRO A 145 -11.20 -3.01 2.65
C PRO A 145 -10.12 -1.91 2.62
N ALA A 146 -10.10 -1.05 1.60
CA ALA A 146 -9.18 0.07 1.49
C ALA A 146 -9.61 1.30 2.32
N VAL A 147 -10.90 1.41 2.68
CA VAL A 147 -11.49 2.60 3.30
C VAL A 147 -10.72 3.08 4.54
N PRO A 148 -10.34 2.23 5.52
CA PRO A 148 -9.60 2.71 6.69
C PRO A 148 -8.25 3.33 6.34
N THR A 149 -7.56 2.79 5.33
CA THR A 149 -6.27 3.33 4.88
C THR A 149 -6.47 4.65 4.16
N LEU A 150 -7.46 4.72 3.26
CA LEU A 150 -7.78 5.93 2.50
C LEU A 150 -8.23 7.08 3.42
N ILE A 151 -8.99 6.79 4.49
CA ILE A 151 -9.33 7.80 5.52
C ILE A 151 -8.06 8.38 6.15
N GLY A 152 -7.07 7.54 6.47
CA GLY A 152 -5.79 8.00 7.01
C GLY A 152 -4.97 8.88 6.05
N LEU A 153 -5.22 8.77 4.74
CA LEU A 153 -4.56 9.58 3.71
C LEU A 153 -5.24 10.94 3.46
N LEU A 154 -6.44 11.16 4.01
CA LEU A 154 -7.12 12.45 3.91
C LEU A 154 -6.30 13.56 4.56
N ASP A 155 -5.54 13.27 5.61
CA ASP A 155 -4.71 14.26 6.31
C ASP A 155 -3.23 14.26 5.86
N ASP A 156 -2.91 13.68 4.69
CA ASP A 156 -1.52 13.70 4.19
C ASP A 156 -1.08 15.14 3.87
N LYS A 157 0.21 15.43 4.08
CA LYS A 157 0.80 16.74 3.75
C LYS A 157 0.79 17.03 2.25
N ASP A 158 0.81 15.99 1.44
CA ASP A 158 0.82 16.06 -0.02
C ASP A 158 -0.62 16.15 -0.54
N ASP A 159 -0.95 17.25 -1.22
CA ASP A 159 -2.29 17.52 -1.72
C ASP A 159 -2.71 16.56 -2.84
N ASP A 160 -1.77 16.00 -3.62
CA ASP A 160 -2.10 14.96 -4.60
C ASP A 160 -2.54 13.66 -3.90
N ILE A 161 -1.89 13.29 -2.79
CA ILE A 161 -2.30 12.14 -1.96
C ILE A 161 -3.70 12.38 -1.36
N ARG A 162 -3.94 13.57 -0.78
CA ARG A 162 -5.27 13.92 -0.24
C ARG A 162 -6.35 13.86 -1.30
N LYS A 163 -6.10 14.43 -2.48
CA LYS A 163 -7.01 14.41 -3.64
C LYS A 163 -7.31 12.98 -4.09
N THR A 164 -6.29 12.14 -4.25
CA THR A 164 -6.48 10.73 -4.65
C THR A 164 -7.26 9.94 -3.61
N ALA A 165 -6.97 10.12 -2.31
CA ALA A 165 -7.71 9.47 -1.24
C ALA A 165 -9.19 9.87 -1.27
N THR A 166 -9.45 11.18 -1.37
CA THR A 166 -10.80 11.76 -1.45
C THR A 166 -11.59 11.19 -2.63
N ARG A 167 -10.98 11.19 -3.82
CA ARG A 167 -11.62 10.66 -5.04
C ARG A 167 -11.90 9.16 -4.93
N SER A 168 -10.95 8.39 -4.42
CA SER A 168 -11.08 6.94 -4.24
C SER A 168 -12.21 6.58 -3.27
N LEU A 169 -12.34 7.32 -2.16
CA LEU A 169 -13.45 7.16 -1.21
C LEU A 169 -14.81 7.45 -1.85
N GLY A 170 -14.90 8.50 -2.67
CA GLY A 170 -16.11 8.81 -3.44
C GLY A 170 -16.47 7.71 -4.45
N SER A 171 -15.47 7.13 -5.11
CA SER A 171 -15.65 6.01 -6.05
C SER A 171 -16.06 4.70 -5.37
N ILE A 172 -15.61 4.46 -4.13
CA ILE A 172 -16.06 3.31 -3.32
C ILE A 172 -17.56 3.46 -2.99
N GLY A 173 -18.02 4.68 -2.69
CA GLY A 173 -19.44 4.97 -2.50
C GLY A 173 -19.94 4.67 -1.07
N PRO A 174 -21.16 4.14 -0.89
CA PRO A 174 -21.79 3.98 0.43
C PRO A 174 -20.94 3.24 1.48
N GLU A 175 -20.08 2.32 1.07
CA GLU A 175 -19.18 1.57 1.93
C GLU A 175 -18.12 2.47 2.60
N ALA A 176 -17.89 3.67 2.05
CA ALA A 176 -16.97 4.68 2.60
C ALA A 176 -17.63 5.65 3.60
N GLN A 177 -18.82 5.37 4.13
CA GLN A 177 -19.53 6.26 5.08
C GLN A 177 -18.70 6.76 6.26
N ASN A 178 -17.78 5.93 6.77
CA ASN A 178 -16.91 6.33 7.89
C ASN A 178 -15.94 7.48 7.51
N ALA A 179 -15.79 7.80 6.22
CA ALA A 179 -14.99 8.92 5.74
C ALA A 179 -15.71 10.27 5.79
N ILE A 180 -17.04 10.31 5.94
CA ILE A 180 -17.84 11.55 5.88
C ILE A 180 -17.27 12.67 6.78
N PRO A 181 -16.93 12.44 8.07
CA PRO A 181 -16.38 13.50 8.91
C PRO A 181 -15.04 14.05 8.38
N GLY A 182 -14.19 13.19 7.82
CA GLY A 182 -12.94 13.59 7.18
C GLY A 182 -13.21 14.43 5.93
N LEU A 183 -14.06 13.95 5.03
CA LEU A 183 -14.42 14.64 3.79
C LEU A 183 -15.03 16.03 4.05
N ILE A 184 -15.86 16.18 5.09
CA ILE A 184 -16.41 17.49 5.47
C ILE A 184 -15.31 18.48 5.86
N ARG A 185 -14.29 18.06 6.63
CA ARG A 185 -13.16 18.94 6.97
C ARG A 185 -12.44 19.45 5.71
N HIS A 186 -12.27 18.57 4.72
CA HIS A 186 -11.57 18.90 3.47
C HIS A 186 -12.40 19.70 2.46
N LEU A 187 -13.66 20.03 2.75
CA LEU A 187 -14.40 21.08 2.01
C LEU A 187 -13.77 22.47 2.17
N SER A 188 -12.94 22.66 3.21
CA SER A 188 -12.16 23.88 3.44
C SER A 188 -10.65 23.66 3.22
N ASP A 189 -10.25 22.62 2.48
CA ASP A 189 -8.83 22.33 2.19
C ASP A 189 -8.16 23.51 1.45
N PRO A 190 -6.88 23.82 1.73
CA PRO A 190 -6.15 24.86 1.00
C PRO A 190 -6.08 24.59 -0.50
N ASN A 191 -5.97 23.31 -0.92
CA ASN A 191 -5.97 22.95 -2.33
C ASN A 191 -7.41 22.93 -2.89
N GLN A 192 -7.64 23.62 -4.01
CA GLN A 192 -8.96 23.72 -4.64
C GLN A 192 -9.49 22.40 -5.16
N ASP A 193 -8.65 21.56 -5.76
CA ASP A 193 -9.06 20.26 -6.29
C ASP A 193 -9.51 19.33 -5.16
N VAL A 194 -8.83 19.37 -4.01
CA VAL A 194 -9.24 18.59 -2.82
C VAL A 194 -10.62 19.03 -2.33
N ARG A 195 -10.93 20.34 -2.33
CA ARG A 195 -12.27 20.84 -1.98
C ARG A 195 -13.35 20.32 -2.93
N VAL A 196 -13.09 20.39 -4.24
CA VAL A 196 -14.04 19.93 -5.27
C VAL A 196 -14.26 18.42 -5.14
N CYS A 197 -13.19 17.63 -5.07
CA CYS A 197 -13.29 16.18 -4.90
C CYS A 197 -14.01 15.81 -3.59
N SER A 198 -13.85 16.60 -2.52
CA SER A 198 -14.53 16.33 -1.25
C SER A 198 -16.04 16.53 -1.36
N ALA A 199 -16.49 17.57 -2.07
CA ALA A 199 -17.91 17.79 -2.35
C ALA A 199 -18.49 16.67 -3.23
N GLU A 200 -17.77 16.26 -4.27
CA GLU A 200 -18.16 15.16 -5.15
C GLU A 200 -18.22 13.82 -4.39
N ALA A 201 -17.23 13.51 -3.57
CA ALA A 201 -17.21 12.31 -2.76
C ALA A 201 -18.37 12.25 -1.77
N LEU A 202 -18.69 13.37 -1.11
CA LEU A 202 -19.87 13.46 -0.22
C LEU A 202 -21.19 13.26 -0.97
N ASN A 203 -21.28 13.70 -2.22
CA ASN A 203 -22.45 13.42 -3.06
C ASN A 203 -22.59 11.92 -3.40
N ASN A 204 -21.47 11.22 -3.55
CA ASN A 204 -21.44 9.79 -3.88
C ASN A 204 -21.58 8.88 -2.64
N ILE A 205 -21.43 9.42 -1.44
CA ILE A 205 -21.52 8.69 -0.17
C ILE A 205 -22.76 9.19 0.59
N PRO A 206 -23.92 8.54 0.44
CA PRO A 206 -25.14 8.95 1.12
C PRO A 206 -24.98 8.78 2.65
N PRO A 207 -25.50 9.72 3.46
CA PRO A 207 -25.55 9.58 4.92
C PRO A 207 -26.35 8.33 5.30
N LYS A 208 -26.00 7.67 6.43
CA LYS A 208 -26.66 6.43 6.85
C LYS A 208 -28.14 6.66 7.14
N SER A 209 -28.49 7.85 7.60
CA SER A 209 -29.86 8.23 7.87
C SER A 209 -30.05 9.75 7.85
N VAL A 210 -31.30 10.19 7.72
CA VAL A 210 -31.65 11.62 7.70
C VAL A 210 -31.30 12.28 9.03
N GLU A 211 -31.27 11.52 10.12
CA GLU A 211 -30.91 11.96 11.47
C GLU A 211 -29.43 12.33 11.62
N GLU A 212 -28.55 11.88 10.72
CA GLU A 212 -27.13 12.28 10.71
C GLU A 212 -26.92 13.66 10.08
N VAL A 213 -27.85 14.11 9.21
CA VAL A 213 -27.73 15.38 8.47
C VAL A 213 -27.50 16.59 9.40
N PRO A 214 -28.23 16.76 10.53
CA PRO A 214 -27.97 17.86 11.46
C PRO A 214 -26.56 17.83 12.07
N ALA A 215 -26.04 16.64 12.41
CA ALA A 215 -24.68 16.51 12.94
C ALA A 215 -23.63 16.87 11.87
N LEU A 216 -23.84 16.45 10.62
CA LEU A 216 -22.96 16.82 9.50
C LEU A 216 -23.01 18.33 9.19
N LEU A 217 -24.20 18.94 9.25
CA LEU A 217 -24.36 20.40 9.14
C LEU A 217 -23.65 21.15 10.27
N GLN A 218 -23.60 20.59 11.48
CA GLN A 218 -22.85 21.19 12.58
C GLN A 218 -21.34 21.16 12.30
N VAL A 219 -20.81 20.07 11.75
CA VAL A 219 -19.38 19.97 11.35
C VAL A 219 -19.05 20.97 10.24
N LEU A 220 -19.95 21.18 9.27
CA LEU A 220 -19.79 22.19 8.21
C LEU A 220 -19.76 23.64 8.73
N ASN A 221 -20.58 23.95 9.73
CA ASN A 221 -20.71 25.30 10.29
C ASN A 221 -19.70 25.58 11.41
N SER A 222 -18.99 24.56 11.88
CA SER A 222 -17.88 24.74 12.80
C SER A 222 -16.68 25.26 12.02
N PRO A 223 -15.89 26.23 12.54
CA PRO A 223 -14.66 26.63 11.90
C PRO A 223 -13.78 25.38 11.70
N PRO A 224 -13.06 25.26 10.56
CA PRO A 224 -12.16 24.13 10.34
C PRO A 224 -11.24 24.05 11.56
N THR A 225 -11.39 22.96 12.32
CA THR A 225 -10.72 22.71 13.60
C THR A 225 -9.30 23.26 13.50
N GLU A 226 -8.94 24.19 14.40
CA GLU A 226 -7.59 24.72 14.57
C GLU A 226 -6.62 23.55 14.89
N LEU A 227 -6.23 22.84 13.84
CA LEU A 227 -5.07 21.97 13.79
C LEU A 227 -4.07 22.54 12.76
N PHE A 228 -4.20 23.85 12.48
CA PHE A 228 -3.16 24.66 11.89
C PHE A 228 -1.99 24.63 12.86
N ILE A 229 -1.11 23.66 12.63
CA ILE A 229 0.32 23.67 12.90
C ILE A 229 0.68 24.68 13.99
N ALA A 230 0.74 24.20 15.24
CA ALA A 230 1.72 24.76 16.15
C ALA A 230 3.06 24.62 15.43
N ASP A 231 3.54 25.73 14.87
CA ASP A 231 4.91 25.86 14.42
C ASP A 231 5.79 25.55 15.64
N PRO A 232 6.66 24.52 15.63
CA PRO A 232 7.64 24.34 16.68
C PRO A 232 8.74 25.38 16.47
N GLY A 233 8.43 26.67 16.68
CA GLY A 233 9.30 27.74 16.23
C GLY A 233 8.86 29.17 16.53
N ASP A 234 8.26 29.45 17.70
CA ASP A 234 8.25 30.78 18.31
C ASP A 234 8.59 30.69 19.81
#